data_AF-W2ZXH7-F1
#
_entry.id   AF-W2ZXH7-F1
#
_cell.length_a   1.000
_cell.length_b   1.000
_cell.length_c   1.000
_cell.angle_alpha   90.00
_cell.angle_beta   90.00
_cell.angle_gamma   90.00
#
_symmetry.space_group_name_H-M   'P 1'
#
loop_
_entity.id
_entity.type
_entity.pdbx_description
1 polymer ?
#
loop_
_entity_poly.entity_id
_entity_poly.type
_entity_poly.pdbx_seq_one_letter_code
_entity_poly.pdbx_strand_id
1 'polypeptide(L)'
;MTPADFHQENSIDSSSGDSNSATTSSDLERIERRRALTRTRQLRYLQKKRQYENDLMASVATLQTEVRQLQQYLHQLQSAGSTPSFLPSLPTWTGAARSNILQVAQSFVRCFHSGFSPTEQAPWLPCVSPEQEHIRFAQQSIHPDVRHGEMHGQNSFLEQWRRYTTFFGALALVPSSFELVTHDDEPESVCRVQLTMSLDLVSTTFQNVFPHLLQPQHASLRSLLLNQRIHVPMTLMLQFNDEGQVVRYDQSLDLVEALHPVLGSYRDVAVVLQDAHISACGHIGSDVSSPRNVRLALSFLLNVD
;
A
#
# COMPACT_ATOMS: atom_id res chain seq x y z
N MET A 1 -51.87 103.31 -1.49
CA MET A 1 -51.78 103.69 -2.91
C MET A 1 -51.33 102.48 -3.69
N THR A 2 -52.22 102.02 -4.57
CA THR A 2 -52.00 101.24 -5.80
C THR A 2 -50.87 101.84 -6.68
N PRO A 3 -50.46 101.22 -7.80
CA PRO A 3 -50.52 99.80 -8.22
C PRO A 3 -49.29 99.32 -9.06
N ALA A 4 -49.34 98.03 -9.44
CA ALA A 4 -49.11 97.43 -10.78
C ALA A 4 -47.87 97.77 -11.63
N ASP A 5 -47.21 96.70 -12.13
CA ASP A 5 -47.22 96.28 -13.55
C ASP A 5 -46.25 95.07 -13.69
N PHE A 6 -46.70 93.86 -14.00
CA PHE A 6 -47.13 93.27 -15.28
C PHE A 6 -46.09 92.24 -15.78
N HIS A 7 -46.65 91.09 -16.18
CA HIS A 7 -46.07 89.85 -16.67
C HIS A 7 -44.91 89.96 -17.69
N GLN A 8 -44.00 88.97 -17.74
CA GLN A 8 -44.01 87.90 -18.77
C GLN A 8 -42.88 86.84 -18.61
N GLU A 9 -43.29 85.56 -18.62
CA GLU A 9 -42.71 84.30 -19.12
C GLU A 9 -41.23 83.86 -19.01
N ASN A 10 -41.16 82.56 -18.65
CA ASN A 10 -40.24 81.49 -19.05
C ASN A 10 -38.88 81.35 -18.37
N SER A 11 -38.78 80.32 -17.51
CA SER A 11 -37.64 79.39 -17.57
C SER A 11 -37.94 78.04 -16.91
N ILE A 12 -38.14 77.04 -17.77
CA ILE A 12 -37.55 75.68 -17.76
C ILE A 12 -37.18 75.09 -16.39
N ASP A 13 -37.96 74.06 -16.07
CA ASP A 13 -37.63 72.80 -15.38
C ASP A 13 -36.16 72.59 -14.92
N SER A 14 -35.98 72.36 -13.62
CA SER A 14 -34.79 71.75 -13.01
C SER A 14 -35.11 71.29 -11.59
N SER A 15 -35.71 70.11 -11.45
CA SER A 15 -35.65 69.36 -10.18
C SER A 15 -35.62 67.86 -10.46
N SER A 16 -34.40 67.33 -10.63
CA SER A 16 -34.13 65.90 -10.73
C SER A 16 -32.69 65.67 -10.29
N GLY A 17 -32.44 65.68 -8.98
CA GLY A 17 -31.07 65.63 -8.49
C GLY A 17 -30.95 65.33 -7.01
N ASP A 18 -31.55 64.24 -6.53
CA ASP A 18 -31.20 63.75 -5.16
C ASP A 18 -31.25 62.22 -4.98
N SER A 19 -31.71 61.43 -5.96
CA SER A 19 -31.79 59.96 -5.83
C SER A 19 -30.58 59.19 -6.35
N ASN A 20 -29.64 59.83 -7.05
CA ASN A 20 -28.49 59.16 -7.70
C ASN A 20 -27.20 59.15 -6.86
N SER A 21 -27.03 60.03 -5.88
CA SER A 21 -25.75 60.16 -5.16
C SER A 21 -25.53 59.03 -4.14
N ALA A 22 -26.56 58.63 -3.39
CA ALA A 22 -26.46 57.59 -2.36
C ALA A 22 -26.15 56.20 -2.94
N THR A 23 -26.72 55.86 -4.09
CA THR A 23 -26.50 54.57 -4.77
C THR A 23 -25.05 54.45 -5.30
N THR A 24 -24.50 55.54 -5.85
CA THR A 24 -23.12 55.56 -6.38
C THR A 24 -22.06 55.41 -5.29
N SER A 25 -22.28 55.97 -4.09
CA SER A 25 -21.35 55.83 -2.96
C SER A 25 -21.31 54.38 -2.43
N SER A 26 -22.47 53.72 -2.34
CA SER A 26 -22.56 52.32 -1.92
C SER A 26 -21.89 51.36 -2.92
N ASP A 27 -22.05 51.62 -4.21
CA ASP A 27 -21.42 50.82 -5.27
C ASP A 27 -19.90 51.02 -5.34
N LEU A 28 -19.40 52.23 -5.09
CA LEU A 28 -17.96 52.51 -5.01
C LEU A 28 -17.29 51.75 -3.86
N GLU A 29 -17.90 51.74 -2.66
CA GLU A 29 -17.39 50.97 -1.52
C GLU A 29 -17.38 49.46 -1.82
N ARG A 30 -18.41 48.96 -2.50
CA ARG A 30 -18.52 47.54 -2.88
C ARG A 30 -17.47 47.14 -3.91
N ILE A 31 -17.14 48.05 -4.83
CA ILE A 31 -16.04 47.88 -5.81
C ILE A 31 -14.69 47.87 -5.09
N GLU A 32 -14.46 48.78 -4.13
CA GLU A 32 -13.22 48.81 -3.34
C GLU A 32 -13.03 47.57 -2.47
N ARG A 33 -14.08 47.10 -1.79
CA ARG A 33 -14.04 45.84 -1.03
C ARG A 33 -13.70 44.66 -1.92
N ARG A 34 -14.28 44.58 -3.12
CA ARG A 34 -13.92 43.54 -4.11
C ARG A 34 -12.47 43.63 -4.56
N ARG A 35 -11.96 44.84 -4.84
CA ARG A 35 -10.54 45.05 -5.21
C ARG A 35 -9.59 44.67 -4.08
N ALA A 36 -9.90 45.00 -2.84
CA ALA A 36 -9.12 44.62 -1.66
C ALA A 36 -9.07 43.09 -1.49
N LEU A 37 -10.23 42.41 -1.59
CA LEU A 37 -10.31 40.95 -1.49
C LEU A 37 -9.54 40.24 -2.60
N THR A 38 -9.58 40.76 -3.84
CA THR A 38 -8.80 40.21 -4.96
C THR A 38 -7.29 40.36 -4.72
N ARG A 39 -6.84 41.51 -4.21
CA ARG A 39 -5.42 41.73 -3.84
C ARG A 39 -4.98 40.76 -2.75
N THR A 40 -5.77 40.58 -1.69
CA THR A 40 -5.47 39.63 -0.62
C THR A 40 -5.39 38.19 -1.12
N ARG A 41 -6.32 37.78 -1.99
CA ARG A 41 -6.31 36.45 -2.61
C ARG A 41 -5.08 36.25 -3.50
N GLN A 42 -4.72 37.23 -4.32
CA GLN A 42 -3.52 37.18 -5.15
C GLN A 42 -2.24 37.08 -4.32
N LEU A 43 -2.11 37.87 -3.24
CA LEU A 43 -0.95 37.80 -2.35
C LEU A 43 -0.84 36.45 -1.66
N ARG A 44 -1.97 35.88 -1.18
CA ARG A 44 -1.99 34.53 -0.59
C ARG A 44 -1.61 33.45 -1.60
N TYR A 45 -2.09 33.56 -2.84
CA TYR A 45 -1.73 32.62 -3.90
C TYR A 45 -0.22 32.69 -4.21
N LEU A 46 0.33 33.89 -4.36
CA LEU A 46 1.77 34.07 -4.60
C LEU A 46 2.62 33.57 -3.42
N GLN A 47 2.17 33.77 -2.19
CA GLN A 47 2.85 33.25 -0.99
C GLN A 47 2.82 31.72 -0.94
N LYS A 48 1.65 31.09 -1.18
CA LYS A 48 1.53 29.62 -1.25
C LYS A 48 2.40 29.04 -2.36
N LYS A 49 2.42 29.68 -3.53
CA LYS A 49 3.28 29.26 -4.65
C LYS A 49 4.76 29.31 -4.27
N ARG A 50 5.21 30.42 -3.65
CA ARG A 50 6.60 30.56 -3.18
C ARG A 50 6.95 29.53 -2.10
N GLN A 51 6.03 29.25 -1.18
CA GLN A 51 6.24 28.26 -0.14
C GLN A 51 6.39 26.86 -0.74
N TYR A 52 5.50 26.47 -1.65
CA TYR A 52 5.61 25.21 -2.39
C TYR A 52 6.92 25.09 -3.17
N GLU A 53 7.34 26.16 -3.86
CA GLU A 53 8.62 26.18 -4.57
C GLU A 53 9.82 26.03 -3.61
N ASN A 54 9.78 26.68 -2.44
CA ASN A 54 10.81 26.55 -1.42
C ASN A 54 10.86 25.14 -0.81
N ASP A 55 9.71 24.58 -0.48
CA ASP A 55 9.58 23.23 0.09
C ASP A 55 10.07 22.19 -0.92
N LEU A 56 9.72 22.36 -2.19
CA LEU A 56 10.20 21.51 -3.29
C LEU A 56 11.72 21.61 -3.44
N MET A 57 12.29 22.83 -3.42
CA MET A 57 13.74 23.02 -3.48
C MET A 57 14.45 22.37 -2.29
N ALA A 58 13.88 22.46 -1.08
CA ALA A 58 14.43 21.82 0.10
C ALA A 58 14.41 20.29 -0.05
N SER A 59 13.30 19.70 -0.50
CA SER A 59 13.21 18.26 -0.77
C SER A 59 14.20 17.79 -1.84
N VAL A 60 14.34 18.55 -2.94
CA VAL A 60 15.32 18.22 -3.99
C VAL A 60 16.75 18.29 -3.44
N ALA A 61 17.08 19.30 -2.63
CA ALA A 61 18.42 19.42 -2.02
C ALA A 61 18.73 18.25 -1.07
N THR A 62 17.73 17.82 -0.28
CA THR A 62 17.84 16.64 0.59
C THR A 62 18.06 15.37 -0.23
N LEU A 63 17.20 15.10 -1.22
CA LEU A 63 17.31 13.94 -2.10
C LEU A 63 18.63 13.90 -2.86
N GLN A 64 19.10 15.04 -3.36
CA GLN A 64 20.42 15.12 -4.01
C GLN A 64 21.55 14.77 -3.04
N THR A 65 21.43 15.13 -1.76
CA THR A 65 22.41 14.79 -0.74
C THR A 65 22.39 13.30 -0.43
N GLU A 66 21.20 12.70 -0.32
CA GLU A 66 21.02 11.27 -0.11
C GLU A 66 21.57 10.45 -1.29
N VAL A 67 21.26 10.83 -2.52
CA VAL A 67 21.79 10.16 -3.73
C VAL A 67 23.32 10.22 -3.74
N ARG A 68 23.93 11.37 -3.41
CA ARG A 68 25.40 11.47 -3.30
C ARG A 68 25.97 10.55 -2.24
N GLN A 69 25.34 10.46 -1.07
CA GLN A 69 25.78 9.58 0.01
C GLN A 69 25.66 8.10 -0.38
N LEU A 70 24.55 7.70 -1.01
CA LEU A 70 24.33 6.34 -1.48
C LEU A 70 25.33 5.96 -2.59
N GLN A 71 25.63 6.89 -3.50
CA GLN A 71 26.66 6.68 -4.53
C GLN A 71 28.05 6.51 -3.92
N GLN A 72 28.40 7.29 -2.90
CA GLN A 72 29.66 7.13 -2.16
C GLN A 72 29.72 5.79 -1.44
N TYR A 73 28.64 5.35 -0.81
CA TYR A 73 28.56 4.06 -0.13
C TYR A 73 28.70 2.88 -1.10
N LEU A 74 27.99 2.92 -2.24
CA LEU A 74 28.15 1.91 -3.29
C LEU A 74 29.58 1.87 -3.84
N HIS A 75 30.20 3.03 -4.01
CA HIS A 75 31.60 3.11 -4.45
C HIS A 75 32.56 2.50 -3.41
N GLN A 76 32.31 2.72 -2.12
CA GLN A 76 33.08 2.10 -1.04
C GLN A 76 32.94 0.57 -1.05
N LEU A 77 31.72 0.05 -1.20
CA LEU A 77 31.45 -1.38 -1.30
C LEU A 77 32.09 -2.02 -2.54
N GLN A 78 32.10 -1.32 -3.68
CA GLN A 78 32.73 -1.79 -4.91
C GLN A 78 34.27 -1.73 -4.84
N SER A 79 34.82 -0.76 -4.10
CA SER A 79 36.27 -0.64 -3.88
C SER A 79 36.82 -1.65 -2.85
N ALA A 80 35.97 -2.12 -1.93
CA ALA A 80 36.28 -3.20 -1.00
C ALA A 80 36.10 -4.58 -1.66
N GLY A 81 36.92 -4.87 -2.67
CA GLY A 81 36.90 -6.13 -3.38
C GLY A 81 37.23 -7.33 -2.47
N SER A 82 36.33 -8.33 -2.47
CA SER A 82 36.60 -9.76 -2.23
C SER A 82 37.30 -10.15 -0.92
N THR A 83 36.52 -10.37 0.15
CA THR A 83 36.56 -11.62 0.98
C THR A 83 35.45 -11.61 2.04
N PRO A 84 34.82 -12.76 2.37
CA PRO A 84 33.65 -12.84 3.23
C PRO A 84 34.08 -13.08 4.68
N SER A 85 34.14 -12.04 5.50
CA SER A 85 34.05 -12.17 6.95
C SER A 85 33.83 -10.81 7.57
N PHE A 86 32.78 -10.73 8.39
CA PHE A 86 32.32 -9.56 9.14
C PHE A 86 31.71 -8.45 8.29
N LEU A 87 30.39 -8.53 8.10
CA LEU A 87 29.56 -7.36 7.84
C LEU A 87 29.73 -6.39 9.01
N PRO A 88 30.33 -5.19 8.81
CA PRO A 88 30.24 -4.15 9.81
C PRO A 88 28.80 -3.66 9.81
N SER A 89 28.22 -3.57 11.00
CA SER A 89 26.92 -2.98 11.28
C SER A 89 26.65 -1.74 10.42
N LEU A 90 25.52 -1.72 9.71
CA LEU A 90 25.01 -0.50 9.06
C LEU A 90 25.03 0.66 10.08
N PRO A 91 25.48 1.87 9.68
CA PRO A 91 25.35 3.02 10.56
C PRO A 91 23.87 3.28 10.83
N THR A 92 23.51 3.21 12.10
CA THR A 92 22.22 3.59 12.66
C THR A 92 21.94 5.02 12.22
N TRP A 93 21.07 5.19 11.22
CA TRP A 93 20.55 6.51 10.84
C TRP A 93 19.91 7.11 12.09
N THR A 94 20.48 8.18 12.61
CA THR A 94 19.98 8.91 13.78
C THR A 94 18.77 9.76 13.39
N GLY A 95 17.66 9.07 13.10
CA GLY A 95 16.30 9.53 13.36
C GLY A 95 15.74 8.59 14.42
N ALA A 96 15.79 9.00 15.68
CA ALA A 96 15.51 8.15 16.82
C ALA A 96 14.12 7.47 16.76
N ALA A 97 14.11 6.16 17.04
CA ALA A 97 12.99 5.37 17.57
C ALA A 97 11.72 5.23 16.71
N ARG A 98 11.87 4.87 15.43
CA ARG A 98 10.88 4.01 14.75
C ARG A 98 11.66 2.91 14.07
N SER A 99 11.45 1.64 14.45
CA SER A 99 11.88 0.52 13.60
C SER A 99 11.39 0.85 12.20
N ASN A 100 12.30 1.03 11.24
CA ASN A 100 11.93 1.53 9.93
C ASN A 100 10.96 0.51 9.31
N ILE A 101 9.69 0.87 9.21
CA ILE A 101 8.60 0.03 8.70
C ILE A 101 8.99 -0.65 7.39
N LEU A 102 9.69 0.09 6.51
CA LEU A 102 10.22 -0.44 5.26
C LEU A 102 11.31 -1.50 5.50
N GLN A 103 12.19 -1.32 6.48
CA GLN A 103 13.18 -2.33 6.86
C GLN A 103 12.52 -3.60 7.41
N VAL A 104 11.44 -3.48 8.20
CA VAL A 104 10.70 -4.66 8.69
C VAL A 104 10.04 -5.39 7.52
N ALA A 105 9.40 -4.66 6.59
CA ALA A 105 8.81 -5.23 5.39
C ALA A 105 9.85 -5.91 4.49
N GLN A 106 11.00 -5.28 4.27
CA GLN A 106 12.12 -5.87 3.52
C GLN A 106 12.68 -7.12 4.22
N SER A 107 12.82 -7.05 5.54
CA SER A 107 13.28 -8.18 6.35
C SER A 107 12.30 -9.34 6.32
N PHE A 108 10.99 -9.06 6.30
CA PHE A 108 9.95 -10.07 6.11
C PHE A 108 10.14 -10.80 4.77
N VAL A 109 10.17 -10.06 3.65
CA VAL A 109 10.30 -10.67 2.32
C VAL A 109 11.61 -11.45 2.18
N ARG A 110 12.71 -10.93 2.75
CA ARG A 110 14.00 -11.62 2.77
C ARG A 110 13.94 -12.90 3.61
N CYS A 111 13.41 -12.81 4.83
CA CYS A 111 13.33 -13.93 5.75
C CYS A 111 12.51 -15.06 5.13
N PHE A 112 11.32 -14.75 4.61
CA PHE A 112 10.41 -15.74 4.02
C PHE A 112 10.63 -15.94 2.52
N HIS A 113 11.76 -15.49 1.95
CA HIS A 113 12.01 -15.56 0.51
C HIS A 113 11.85 -16.97 -0.03
N SER A 114 12.35 -17.98 0.70
CA SER A 114 12.24 -19.40 0.35
C SER A 114 11.16 -20.14 1.16
N GLY A 115 10.30 -19.38 1.84
CA GLY A 115 9.29 -19.86 2.76
C GLY A 115 9.87 -20.37 4.08
N PHE A 116 9.10 -21.13 4.84
CA PHE A 116 9.42 -21.55 6.20
C PHE A 116 9.42 -23.08 6.35
N SER A 117 10.62 -23.63 6.57
CA SER A 117 10.82 -25.05 6.90
C SER A 117 11.24 -25.18 8.38
N PRO A 118 10.29 -25.36 9.31
CA PRO A 118 10.61 -25.53 10.72
C PRO A 118 11.37 -26.84 10.97
N THR A 119 12.31 -26.80 11.92
CA THR A 119 12.99 -28.00 12.43
C THR A 119 12.19 -28.72 13.50
N GLU A 120 11.26 -28.02 14.16
CA GLU A 120 10.45 -28.50 15.27
C GLU A 120 8.96 -28.50 14.92
N GLN A 121 8.17 -29.26 15.68
CA GLN A 121 6.71 -29.26 15.54
C GLN A 121 6.10 -28.01 16.19
N ALA A 122 4.95 -27.57 15.68
CA ALA A 122 4.20 -26.47 16.27
C ALA A 122 3.70 -26.83 17.68
N PRO A 123 3.48 -25.83 18.57
CA PRO A 123 3.69 -24.39 18.35
C PRO A 123 5.18 -24.01 18.38
N TRP A 124 5.57 -23.06 17.53
CA TRP A 124 6.95 -22.56 17.45
C TRP A 124 7.21 -21.34 18.32
N LEU A 125 6.14 -20.64 18.73
CA LEU A 125 6.21 -19.45 19.58
C LEU A 125 5.32 -19.59 20.81
N PRO A 126 5.75 -19.05 21.98
CA PRO A 126 7.00 -18.32 22.20
C PRO A 126 8.23 -19.25 22.22
N CYS A 127 9.38 -18.77 21.74
CA CYS A 127 10.64 -19.51 21.75
C CYS A 127 11.67 -18.79 22.62
N VAL A 128 12.26 -19.52 23.59
CA VAL A 128 13.26 -18.94 24.51
C VAL A 128 14.60 -18.69 23.80
N SER A 129 15.00 -19.61 22.92
CA SER A 129 16.28 -19.57 22.20
C SER A 129 16.08 -19.86 20.70
N PRO A 130 15.54 -18.89 19.94
CA PRO A 130 15.20 -19.12 18.54
C PRO A 130 16.45 -19.18 17.66
N GLU A 131 16.77 -20.38 17.17
CA GLU A 131 17.89 -20.60 16.24
C GLU A 131 17.52 -20.18 14.81
N GLN A 132 16.32 -20.58 14.37
CA GLN A 132 15.80 -20.28 13.04
C GLN A 132 15.45 -18.80 12.89
N GLU A 133 15.88 -18.20 11.77
CA GLU A 133 15.67 -16.78 11.49
C GLU A 133 14.18 -16.39 11.46
N HIS A 134 13.32 -17.24 10.90
CA HIS A 134 11.86 -17.04 10.84
C HIS A 134 11.24 -16.87 12.23
N ILE A 135 11.65 -17.70 13.19
CA ILE A 135 11.15 -17.66 14.57
C ILE A 135 11.63 -16.38 15.26
N ARG A 136 12.90 -16.03 15.08
CA ARG A 136 13.45 -14.74 15.58
C ARG A 136 12.68 -13.55 15.02
N PHE A 137 12.50 -13.52 13.70
CA PHE A 137 11.79 -12.45 13.01
C PHE A 137 10.34 -12.36 13.52
N ALA A 138 9.62 -13.48 13.55
CA ALA A 138 8.24 -13.51 14.01
C ALA A 138 8.10 -13.03 15.46
N GLN A 139 8.95 -13.53 16.37
CA GLN A 139 8.92 -13.15 17.77
C GLN A 139 9.20 -11.66 18.01
N GLN A 140 10.04 -11.04 17.18
CA GLN A 140 10.46 -9.64 17.34
C GLN A 140 9.54 -8.65 16.61
N SER A 141 9.11 -9.01 15.39
CA SER A 141 8.53 -8.07 14.43
C SER A 141 7.05 -8.32 14.14
N ILE A 142 6.50 -9.47 14.54
CA ILE A 142 5.08 -9.79 14.36
C ILE A 142 4.41 -9.71 15.72
N HIS A 143 3.29 -9.00 15.82
CA HIS A 143 2.55 -8.88 17.07
C HIS A 143 2.02 -10.27 17.52
N PRO A 144 2.04 -10.61 18.83
CA PRO A 144 1.52 -11.89 19.32
C PRO A 144 0.10 -12.22 18.84
N ASP A 145 -0.73 -11.19 18.74
CA ASP A 145 -2.12 -11.22 18.28
C ASP A 145 -2.28 -10.74 16.82
N VAL A 146 -1.26 -10.95 15.97
CA VAL A 146 -1.34 -10.56 14.54
C VAL A 146 -2.61 -11.14 13.89
N ARG A 147 -3.23 -10.35 13.00
CA ARG A 147 -4.37 -10.75 12.21
C ARG A 147 -3.94 -11.07 10.78
N HIS A 148 -4.46 -12.17 10.22
CA HIS A 148 -4.37 -12.45 8.79
C HIS A 148 -5.73 -12.94 8.30
N GLY A 149 -6.53 -12.07 7.67
CA GLY A 149 -7.95 -12.35 7.47
C GLY A 149 -8.62 -12.80 8.77
N GLU A 150 -9.19 -14.01 8.77
CA GLU A 150 -9.85 -14.63 9.93
C GLU A 150 -8.86 -15.33 10.90
N MET A 151 -7.62 -15.55 10.48
CA MET A 151 -6.62 -16.20 11.33
C MET A 151 -6.04 -15.23 12.35
N HIS A 152 -5.57 -15.81 13.46
CA HIS A 152 -5.07 -15.05 14.59
C HIS A 152 -3.81 -15.64 15.20
N GLY A 153 -2.81 -14.80 15.42
CA GLY A 153 -1.62 -15.07 16.20
C GLY A 153 -0.42 -15.58 15.40
N GLN A 154 0.76 -15.46 16.01
CA GLN A 154 2.05 -15.72 15.35
C GLN A 154 2.20 -17.17 14.86
N ASN A 155 1.67 -18.15 15.59
CA ASN A 155 1.75 -19.55 15.17
C ASN A 155 0.89 -19.84 13.93
N SER A 156 -0.31 -19.25 13.82
CA SER A 156 -1.14 -19.36 12.61
C SER A 156 -0.49 -18.68 11.41
N PHE A 157 0.14 -17.52 11.63
CA PHE A 157 0.96 -16.85 10.62
C PHE A 157 2.11 -17.73 10.12
N LEU A 158 2.89 -18.33 11.02
CA LEU A 158 3.98 -19.24 10.66
C LEU A 158 3.48 -20.52 9.98
N GLU A 159 2.33 -21.06 10.41
CA GLU A 159 1.74 -22.27 9.83
C GLU A 159 1.38 -22.06 8.36
N GLN A 160 0.92 -20.87 7.97
CA GLN A 160 0.69 -20.57 6.55
C GLN A 160 1.97 -20.65 5.74
N TRP A 161 3.07 -20.06 6.21
CA TRP A 161 4.36 -20.14 5.53
C TRP A 161 4.88 -21.58 5.46
N ARG A 162 4.67 -22.38 6.51
CA ARG A 162 4.96 -23.82 6.49
C ARG A 162 4.12 -24.57 5.45
N ARG A 163 2.83 -24.29 5.34
CA ARG A 163 1.93 -24.89 4.34
C ARG A 163 2.41 -24.58 2.93
N TYR A 164 2.75 -23.33 2.64
CA TYR A 164 3.33 -22.96 1.36
C TYR A 164 4.62 -23.75 1.06
N THR A 165 5.55 -23.84 2.01
CA THR A 165 6.82 -24.54 1.79
C THR A 165 6.68 -26.06 1.67
N THR A 166 5.67 -26.64 2.32
CA THR A 166 5.49 -28.11 2.31
C THR A 166 4.53 -28.61 1.23
N PHE A 167 3.58 -27.79 0.81
CA PHE A 167 2.59 -28.18 -0.20
C PHE A 167 3.07 -27.84 -1.62
N PHE A 168 4.00 -26.90 -1.77
CA PHE A 168 4.64 -26.61 -3.05
C PHE A 168 6.08 -27.14 -3.05
N GLY A 169 6.62 -27.45 -4.23
CA GLY A 169 7.97 -28.02 -4.35
C GLY A 169 9.08 -27.01 -4.03
N ALA A 170 8.83 -25.75 -4.36
CA ALA A 170 9.66 -24.61 -4.02
C ALA A 170 8.80 -23.35 -3.94
N LEU A 171 9.25 -22.40 -3.11
CA LEU A 171 8.69 -21.06 -3.00
C LEU A 171 9.80 -20.03 -3.21
N ALA A 172 9.52 -18.96 -3.95
CA ALA A 172 10.40 -17.80 -4.06
C ALA A 172 9.58 -16.49 -4.07
N LEU A 173 9.92 -15.53 -3.19
CA LEU A 173 9.33 -14.19 -3.20
C LEU A 173 10.24 -13.19 -3.91
N VAL A 174 9.73 -12.51 -4.94
CA VAL A 174 10.49 -11.48 -5.66
C VAL A 174 9.77 -10.14 -5.54
N PRO A 175 10.24 -9.21 -4.68
CA PRO A 175 9.61 -7.91 -4.52
C PRO A 175 9.87 -7.00 -5.72
N SER A 176 8.88 -6.22 -6.11
CA SER A 176 8.96 -5.18 -7.13
C SER A 176 8.89 -3.77 -6.55
N SER A 177 8.11 -3.54 -5.49
CA SER A 177 8.09 -2.26 -4.77
C SER A 177 7.75 -2.41 -3.28
N PHE A 178 8.21 -1.43 -2.49
CA PHE A 178 7.83 -1.22 -1.11
C PHE A 178 7.36 0.22 -0.97
N GLU A 179 6.14 0.43 -0.51
CA GLU A 179 5.49 1.73 -0.47
C GLU A 179 4.87 1.94 0.91
N LEU A 180 5.21 3.04 1.56
CA LEU A 180 4.54 3.46 2.78
C LEU A 180 3.25 4.19 2.39
N VAL A 181 2.12 3.63 2.81
CA VAL A 181 0.81 4.24 2.64
C VAL A 181 0.52 5.03 3.90
N THR A 182 0.54 6.37 3.77
CA THR A 182 0.15 7.29 4.85
C THR A 182 -1.26 7.77 4.58
N HIS A 183 -2.17 7.50 5.52
CA HIS A 183 -3.50 8.11 5.53
C HIS A 183 -3.46 9.28 6.51
N ASP A 184 -3.95 10.45 6.08
CA ASP A 184 -3.95 11.66 6.89
C ASP A 184 -4.76 11.50 8.20
N ASP A 185 -5.66 10.52 8.27
CA ASP A 185 -6.60 10.28 9.38
C ASP A 185 -6.39 8.96 10.14
N GLU A 186 -5.45 8.09 9.75
CA GLU A 186 -5.20 6.82 10.47
C GLU A 186 -3.85 6.85 11.21
N PRO A 187 -3.81 6.50 12.51
CA PRO A 187 -2.55 6.46 13.27
C PRO A 187 -1.63 5.31 12.83
N GLU A 188 -2.20 4.25 12.25
CA GLU A 188 -1.46 3.04 11.91
C GLU A 188 -0.74 3.18 10.58
N SER A 189 0.56 2.90 10.59
CA SER A 189 1.37 2.96 9.38
C SER A 189 1.22 1.67 8.59
N VAL A 190 0.96 1.79 7.29
CA VAL A 190 0.76 0.63 6.41
C VAL A 190 1.86 0.57 5.35
N CYS A 191 2.53 -0.56 5.22
CA CYS A 191 3.43 -0.83 4.10
C CYS A 191 2.76 -1.74 3.08
N ARG A 192 2.63 -1.24 1.85
CA ARG A 192 2.25 -2.03 0.67
C ARG A 192 3.50 -2.56 0.00
N VAL A 193 3.53 -3.86 -0.26
CA VAL A 193 4.58 -4.54 -1.01
C VAL A 193 3.97 -5.18 -2.23
N GLN A 194 4.47 -4.83 -3.41
CA GLN A 194 4.18 -5.55 -4.64
C GLN A 194 5.26 -6.60 -4.85
N LEU A 195 4.87 -7.85 -5.11
CA LEU A 195 5.82 -8.94 -5.30
C LEU A 195 5.24 -10.05 -6.18
N THR A 196 6.12 -10.90 -6.70
CA THR A 196 5.74 -12.14 -7.38
C THR A 196 6.13 -13.33 -6.51
N MET A 197 5.17 -14.19 -6.19
CA MET A 197 5.39 -15.46 -5.50
C MET A 197 5.48 -16.59 -6.54
N SER A 198 6.66 -17.18 -6.68
CA SER A 198 6.87 -18.31 -7.59
C SER A 198 6.68 -19.62 -6.84
N LEU A 199 5.85 -20.51 -7.39
CA LEU A 199 5.48 -21.78 -6.76
C LEU A 199 5.65 -22.95 -7.73
N ASP A 200 6.28 -24.03 -7.26
CA ASP A 200 6.39 -25.27 -8.04
C ASP A 200 5.25 -26.21 -7.69
N LEU A 201 4.45 -26.56 -8.69
CA LEU A 201 3.31 -27.45 -8.56
C LEU A 201 3.78 -28.89 -8.62
N VAL A 202 3.76 -29.59 -7.48
CA VAL A 202 4.24 -30.97 -7.33
C VAL A 202 3.11 -31.88 -6.84
N SER A 203 3.38 -33.18 -6.71
CA SER A 203 2.37 -34.16 -6.25
C SER A 203 1.71 -33.76 -4.92
N THR A 204 2.47 -33.22 -3.96
CA THR A 204 1.92 -32.75 -2.68
C THR A 204 1.00 -31.53 -2.84
N THR A 205 1.18 -30.72 -3.88
CA THR A 205 0.31 -29.58 -4.19
C THR A 205 -1.08 -30.06 -4.54
N PHE A 206 -1.20 -31.11 -5.36
CA PHE A 206 -2.50 -31.67 -5.70
C PHE A 206 -3.15 -32.36 -4.50
N GLN A 207 -2.38 -32.96 -3.60
CA GLN A 207 -2.95 -33.58 -2.39
C GLN A 207 -3.53 -32.55 -1.42
N ASN A 208 -2.90 -31.39 -1.28
CA ASN A 208 -3.22 -30.45 -0.21
C ASN A 208 -3.93 -29.17 -0.68
N VAL A 209 -3.70 -28.74 -1.93
CA VAL A 209 -4.21 -27.47 -2.49
C VAL A 209 -5.27 -27.72 -3.57
N PHE A 210 -5.09 -28.72 -4.44
CA PHE A 210 -6.03 -29.03 -5.52
C PHE A 210 -6.51 -30.50 -5.50
N PRO A 211 -7.04 -31.02 -4.37
CA PRO A 211 -7.39 -32.43 -4.24
C PRO A 211 -8.46 -32.90 -5.20
N HIS A 212 -9.37 -32.01 -5.62
CA HIS A 212 -10.38 -32.31 -6.64
C HIS A 212 -9.77 -32.69 -7.98
N LEU A 213 -8.59 -32.16 -8.34
CA LEU A 213 -7.89 -32.51 -9.57
C LEU A 213 -7.27 -33.92 -9.58
N LEU A 214 -7.28 -34.61 -8.43
CA LEU A 214 -6.87 -36.02 -8.37
C LEU A 214 -7.91 -36.96 -9.00
N GLN A 215 -9.15 -36.50 -9.18
CA GLN A 215 -10.22 -37.29 -9.76
C GLN A 215 -9.98 -37.55 -11.25
N PRO A 216 -10.36 -38.74 -11.79
CA PRO A 216 -10.02 -39.12 -13.17
C PRO A 216 -10.46 -38.14 -14.25
N GLN A 217 -11.61 -37.47 -14.08
CA GLN A 217 -12.12 -36.51 -15.06
C GLN A 217 -11.27 -35.23 -15.18
N HIS A 218 -10.39 -34.96 -14.22
CA HIS A 218 -9.49 -33.80 -14.22
C HIS A 218 -8.04 -34.18 -14.54
N ALA A 219 -7.79 -35.42 -15.01
CA ALA A 219 -6.44 -35.93 -15.27
C ALA A 219 -5.66 -35.08 -16.30
N SER A 220 -6.33 -34.53 -17.32
CA SER A 220 -5.71 -33.64 -18.31
C SER A 220 -5.21 -32.34 -17.65
N LEU A 221 -6.04 -31.68 -16.86
CA LEU A 221 -5.66 -30.45 -16.12
C LEU A 221 -4.51 -30.72 -15.15
N ARG A 222 -4.57 -31.82 -14.40
CA ARG A 222 -3.48 -32.24 -13.51
C ARG A 222 -2.19 -32.45 -14.28
N SER A 223 -2.24 -33.09 -15.45
CA SER A 223 -1.04 -33.35 -16.26
C SER A 223 -0.40 -32.09 -16.82
N LEU A 224 -1.21 -31.05 -17.14
CA LEU A 224 -0.70 -29.75 -17.58
C LEU A 224 0.00 -29.01 -16.45
N LEU A 225 -0.52 -29.10 -15.23
CA LEU A 225 -0.03 -28.36 -14.07
C LEU A 225 1.13 -29.06 -13.35
N LEU A 226 1.20 -30.39 -13.35
CA LEU A 226 2.21 -31.13 -12.60
C LEU A 226 3.62 -30.81 -13.12
N ASN A 227 4.52 -30.50 -12.18
CA ASN A 227 5.89 -30.05 -12.40
C ASN A 227 6.01 -28.70 -13.13
N GLN A 228 4.94 -27.91 -13.17
CA GLN A 228 5.01 -26.52 -13.63
C GLN A 228 5.42 -25.60 -12.51
N ARG A 229 6.13 -24.53 -12.88
CA ARG A 229 6.33 -23.35 -12.02
C ARG A 229 5.35 -22.27 -12.44
N ILE A 230 4.53 -21.81 -11.50
CA ILE A 230 3.64 -20.67 -11.70
C ILE A 230 4.23 -19.44 -11.00
N HIS A 231 3.99 -18.27 -11.59
CA HIS A 231 4.39 -16.99 -11.05
C HIS A 231 3.13 -16.22 -10.67
N VAL A 232 2.89 -16.06 -9.37
CA VAL A 232 1.67 -15.47 -8.82
C VAL A 232 1.94 -14.01 -8.45
N PRO A 233 1.38 -13.04 -9.19
CA PRO A 233 1.37 -11.66 -8.74
C PRO A 233 0.68 -11.56 -7.38
N MET A 234 1.33 -10.87 -6.45
CA MET A 234 0.91 -10.77 -5.06
C MET A 234 1.04 -9.33 -4.58
N THR A 235 -0.02 -8.83 -3.94
CA THR A 235 0.05 -7.62 -3.13
C THR A 235 0.02 -8.02 -1.67
N LEU A 236 0.97 -7.51 -0.90
CA LEU A 236 1.07 -7.69 0.53
C LEU A 236 0.86 -6.35 1.24
N MET A 237 0.03 -6.35 2.27
CA MET A 237 -0.27 -5.21 3.13
C MET A 237 0.14 -5.56 4.56
N LEU A 238 1.08 -4.78 5.10
CA LEU A 238 1.58 -4.91 6.46
C LEU A 238 1.17 -3.68 7.25
N GLN A 239 0.36 -3.85 8.27
CA GLN A 239 -0.07 -2.78 9.18
C GLN A 239 0.75 -2.84 10.47
N PHE A 240 1.22 -1.69 10.94
CA PHE A 240 2.14 -1.60 12.05
C PHE A 240 1.54 -0.80 13.22
N ASN A 241 1.83 -1.26 14.44
CA ASN A 241 1.61 -0.46 15.65
C ASN A 241 2.73 0.57 15.88
N ASP A 242 2.58 1.35 16.94
CA ASP A 242 3.54 2.39 17.35
C ASP A 242 4.92 1.81 17.71
N GLU A 243 4.98 0.54 18.16
CA GLU A 243 6.22 -0.19 18.43
C GLU A 243 6.91 -0.72 17.16
N GLY A 244 6.29 -0.57 15.99
CA GLY A 244 6.82 -1.04 14.71
C GLY A 244 6.69 -2.55 14.50
N GLN A 245 5.76 -3.21 15.21
CA GLN A 245 5.39 -4.60 15.00
C GLN A 245 4.22 -4.71 14.02
N VAL A 246 4.21 -5.76 13.21
CA VAL A 246 3.12 -6.07 12.30
C VAL A 246 1.92 -6.59 13.10
N VAL A 247 0.85 -5.80 13.17
CA VAL A 247 -0.41 -6.17 13.82
C VAL A 247 -1.40 -6.80 12.85
N ARG A 248 -1.28 -6.50 11.55
CA ARG A 248 -2.10 -7.10 10.49
C ARG A 248 -1.27 -7.40 9.25
N TYR A 249 -1.48 -8.58 8.72
CA TYR A 249 -0.86 -9.11 7.51
C TYR A 249 -1.99 -9.52 6.57
N ASP A 250 -2.16 -8.83 5.46
CA ASP A 250 -3.13 -9.20 4.43
C ASP A 250 -2.43 -9.36 3.08
N GLN A 251 -2.79 -10.41 2.36
CA GLN A 251 -2.27 -10.66 1.03
C GLN A 251 -3.40 -10.90 0.04
N SER A 252 -3.15 -10.55 -1.21
CA SER A 252 -4.01 -10.88 -2.36
C SER A 252 -3.17 -11.58 -3.40
N LEU A 253 -3.64 -12.74 -3.89
CA LEU A 253 -2.96 -13.54 -4.90
C LEU A 253 -3.76 -13.55 -6.20
N ASP A 254 -3.11 -13.20 -7.31
CA ASP A 254 -3.70 -13.36 -8.64
C ASP A 254 -3.39 -14.74 -9.23
N LEU A 255 -4.10 -15.75 -8.74
CA LEU A 255 -3.97 -17.13 -9.24
C LEU A 255 -4.51 -17.27 -10.67
N VAL A 256 -5.40 -16.37 -11.11
CA VAL A 256 -5.96 -16.42 -12.47
C VAL A 256 -4.87 -16.05 -13.47
N GLU A 257 -4.16 -14.94 -13.23
CA GLU A 257 -3.03 -14.51 -14.04
C GLU A 257 -1.89 -15.55 -14.02
N ALA A 258 -1.67 -16.22 -12.87
CA ALA A 258 -0.64 -17.23 -12.73
C ALA A 258 -0.93 -18.54 -13.49
N LEU A 259 -2.19 -18.99 -13.52
CA LEU A 259 -2.60 -20.27 -14.09
C LEU A 259 -2.96 -20.20 -15.57
N HIS A 260 -3.47 -19.06 -16.03
CA HIS A 260 -3.92 -18.89 -17.40
C HIS A 260 -2.83 -19.21 -18.46
N PRO A 261 -1.57 -18.78 -18.32
CA PRO A 261 -0.52 -19.10 -19.29
C PRO A 261 -0.23 -20.59 -19.43
N VAL A 262 -0.45 -21.38 -18.38
CA VAL A 262 -0.23 -22.83 -18.37
C VAL A 262 -1.42 -23.59 -18.97
N LEU A 263 -2.64 -23.13 -18.67
CA LEU A 263 -3.87 -23.82 -19.06
C LEU A 263 -4.43 -23.35 -20.42
N GLY A 264 -4.10 -22.13 -20.84
CA GLY A 264 -4.58 -21.52 -22.09
C GLY A 264 -6.09 -21.24 -22.15
N SER A 265 -6.80 -21.32 -21.01
CA SER A 265 -8.26 -21.32 -20.95
C SER A 265 -8.76 -20.84 -19.59
N TYR A 266 -9.50 -19.73 -19.56
CA TYR A 266 -10.14 -19.23 -18.33
C TYR A 266 -11.18 -20.21 -17.77
N ARG A 267 -11.80 -21.03 -18.62
CA ARG A 267 -12.72 -22.09 -18.17
C ARG A 267 -11.97 -23.12 -17.32
N ASP A 268 -10.80 -23.53 -17.77
CA ASP A 268 -9.97 -24.51 -17.07
C ASP A 268 -9.36 -23.92 -15.79
N VAL A 269 -8.97 -22.63 -15.81
CA VAL A 269 -8.58 -21.89 -14.59
C VAL A 269 -9.72 -21.92 -13.57
N ALA A 270 -10.96 -21.65 -13.98
CA ALA A 270 -12.10 -21.68 -13.07
C ALA A 270 -12.31 -23.08 -12.46
N VAL A 271 -12.17 -24.15 -13.26
CA VAL A 271 -12.25 -25.54 -12.76
C VAL A 271 -11.14 -25.84 -11.74
N VAL A 272 -9.92 -25.36 -11.98
CA VAL A 272 -8.79 -25.52 -11.05
C VAL A 272 -9.05 -24.81 -9.72
N LEU A 273 -9.62 -23.60 -9.76
CA LEU A 273 -9.83 -22.78 -8.55
C LEU A 273 -11.14 -23.07 -7.80
N GLN A 274 -12.16 -23.64 -8.46
CA GLN A 274 -13.50 -23.79 -7.90
C GLN A 274 -13.55 -24.54 -6.55
N ASP A 275 -12.81 -25.64 -6.44
CA ASP A 275 -12.75 -26.48 -5.24
C ASP A 275 -11.33 -26.52 -4.65
N ALA A 276 -10.53 -25.49 -4.93
CA ALA A 276 -9.18 -25.38 -4.40
C ALA A 276 -9.20 -25.09 -2.89
N HIS A 277 -8.27 -25.71 -2.17
CA HIS A 277 -8.02 -25.47 -0.76
C HIS A 277 -7.08 -24.27 -0.52
N ILE A 278 -7.08 -23.31 -1.46
CA ILE A 278 -6.42 -22.02 -1.35
C ILE A 278 -7.42 -20.91 -1.66
N SER A 279 -7.48 -19.90 -0.80
CA SER A 279 -8.36 -18.75 -0.99
C SER A 279 -7.70 -17.64 -1.82
N ALA A 280 -8.49 -16.66 -2.27
CA ALA A 280 -7.96 -15.47 -2.94
C ALA A 280 -7.02 -14.63 -2.05
N CYS A 281 -7.20 -14.69 -0.72
CA CYS A 281 -6.29 -14.09 0.25
C CYS A 281 -5.13 -15.03 0.63
N GLY A 282 -4.89 -16.09 -0.16
CA GLY A 282 -3.76 -17.01 -0.01
C GLY A 282 -3.76 -17.85 1.26
N HIS A 283 -4.91 -17.99 1.93
CA HIS A 283 -5.05 -18.96 3.02
C HIS A 283 -5.09 -20.36 2.44
N ILE A 284 -4.41 -21.30 3.07
CA ILE A 284 -4.35 -22.69 2.63
C ILE A 284 -4.87 -23.56 3.77
N GLY A 285 -5.81 -24.45 3.47
CA GLY A 285 -6.40 -25.36 4.46
C GLY A 285 -7.75 -24.91 5.00
N SER A 286 -8.46 -25.85 5.64
CA SER A 286 -9.88 -25.76 6.02
C SER A 286 -10.18 -25.00 7.31
N ASP A 287 -9.17 -24.40 7.96
CA ASP A 287 -9.37 -23.61 9.18
C ASP A 287 -10.16 -22.31 8.91
N VAL A 288 -10.35 -21.96 7.64
CA VAL A 288 -11.26 -20.92 7.20
C VAL A 288 -12.60 -21.58 6.89
N SER A 289 -13.57 -21.41 7.80
CA SER A 289 -14.98 -21.64 7.47
C SER A 289 -15.30 -20.86 6.21
N SER A 290 -15.46 -21.55 5.09
CA SER A 290 -15.86 -20.96 3.82
C SER A 290 -17.18 -20.20 4.03
N PRO A 291 -17.21 -18.86 3.96
CA PRO A 291 -18.46 -18.22 3.62
C PRO A 291 -18.59 -18.46 2.12
N ARG A 292 -19.50 -19.34 1.75
CA ARG A 292 -20.11 -19.36 0.43
C ARG A 292 -20.64 -17.96 0.11
N ASN A 293 -19.77 -17.08 -0.36
CA ASN A 293 -20.09 -15.79 -0.94
C ASN A 293 -18.88 -15.33 -1.73
N VAL A 294 -18.72 -15.96 -2.90
CA VAL A 294 -18.13 -15.33 -4.07
C VAL A 294 -19.09 -14.21 -4.50
N ARG A 295 -19.13 -13.16 -3.68
CA ARG A 295 -19.65 -11.86 -4.10
C ARG A 295 -18.46 -10.94 -4.01
N LEU A 296 -17.62 -11.04 -5.03
CA LEU A 296 -16.82 -9.97 -5.60
C LEU A 296 -16.48 -8.88 -4.58
N ALA A 297 -15.32 -8.99 -3.94
CA ALA A 297 -14.66 -7.85 -3.33
C ALA A 297 -14.19 -6.88 -4.45
N LEU A 298 -15.14 -6.37 -5.23
CA LEU A 298 -15.01 -5.22 -6.13
C LEU A 298 -15.16 -3.91 -5.33
N SER A 299 -15.41 -3.97 -4.02
CA SER A 299 -15.61 -2.79 -3.17
C SER A 299 -14.32 -2.04 -2.83
N PHE A 300 -13.14 -2.50 -3.25
CA PHE A 300 -11.88 -1.76 -3.10
C PHE A 300 -11.41 -1.06 -4.40
N LEU A 301 -12.12 -1.23 -5.52
CA LEU A 301 -11.77 -0.60 -6.80
C LEU A 301 -12.71 0.54 -7.22
N LEU A 302 -13.75 0.84 -6.44
CA LEU A 302 -14.69 1.93 -6.72
C LEU A 302 -14.97 2.74 -5.46
N ASN A 303 -14.00 3.55 -5.06
CA ASN A 303 -14.27 4.83 -4.40
C ASN A 303 -13.35 5.87 -5.04
N VAL A 304 -13.74 6.24 -6.26
CA VAL A 304 -13.46 7.57 -6.81
C VAL A 304 -14.82 8.24 -6.86
N ASP A 305 -15.05 9.12 -5.89
CA ASP A 305 -15.86 10.34 -6.00
C ASP A 305 -15.37 11.32 -4.92
#